data_AF-A0A914SXM1-F1
#
_entry.id   AF-A0A914SXM1-F1
#
_cell.length_a   1.000
_cell.length_b   1.000
_cell.length_c   1.000
_cell.angle_alpha   90.00
_cell.angle_beta   90.00
_cell.angle_gamma   90.00
#
_symmetry.space_group_name_H-M   'P 1'
#
loop_
_entity.id
_entity.type
_entity.pdbx_description
1 polymer ?
#
loop_
_entity_poly.entity_id
_entity_poly.type
_entity_poly.pdbx_seq_one_letter_code
_entity_poly.pdbx_strand_id
1 'polypeptide(L)'
;NNSFLFKKHFSDFIVVETFDRHLCGTWPPQLLKPFLELNKVAIPLSAPKFLTQSDHEEMNKLVKTKDGKYLVLLSADKNTKENRKELHLYIRDHFSNLLSSFSVDEGIEVSFVKNVKKDKRIQWPEGLGKFLHFTLKKTDHENSHALNCIARSIG
;
A
#
# COMPACT_ATOMS: atom_id res chain seq x y z
N ASN A 1 47.09 -30.64 -25.86
CA ASN A 1 46.47 -30.49 -24.52
C ASN A 1 45.47 -29.35 -24.55
N ASN A 2 44.18 -29.66 -24.64
CA ASN A 2 43.14 -28.66 -24.41
C ASN A 2 42.96 -28.49 -22.91
N SER A 3 43.48 -27.40 -22.36
CA SER A 3 43.23 -27.01 -20.98
C SER A 3 41.76 -26.62 -20.83
N PHE A 4 41.01 -27.34 -20.00
CA PHE A 4 39.64 -26.97 -19.64
C PHE A 4 39.69 -25.73 -18.75
N LEU A 5 39.01 -24.66 -19.16
CA LEU A 5 38.91 -23.42 -18.40
C LEU A 5 37.58 -23.39 -17.66
N PHE A 6 37.61 -23.64 -16.35
CA PHE A 6 36.44 -23.59 -15.49
C PHE A 6 36.02 -22.14 -15.23
N LYS A 7 34.71 -21.85 -15.28
CA LYS A 7 34.13 -20.51 -15.07
C LYS A 7 34.66 -19.44 -16.03
N LYS A 8 34.80 -19.78 -17.32
CA LYS A 8 35.21 -18.81 -18.36
C LYS A 8 34.23 -17.65 -18.47
N HIS A 9 32.94 -17.94 -18.39
CA HIS A 9 31.85 -16.97 -18.27
C HIS A 9 31.06 -17.21 -16.99
N PHE A 10 30.46 -16.16 -16.42
CA PHE A 10 29.59 -16.27 -15.24
C PHE A 10 28.37 -17.17 -15.51
N SER A 11 27.96 -17.33 -16.76
CA SER A 11 26.90 -18.24 -17.18
C SER A 11 27.30 -19.71 -17.11
N ASP A 12 28.60 -20.02 -17.08
CA ASP A 12 29.11 -21.40 -17.07
C ASP A 12 29.00 -22.04 -15.68
N PHE A 13 28.67 -21.25 -14.66
CA PHE A 13 28.53 -21.71 -13.29
C PHE A 13 27.37 -21.02 -12.59
N ILE A 14 26.27 -21.75 -12.47
CA ILE A 14 25.03 -21.26 -11.85
C ILE A 14 24.87 -21.94 -10.50
N VAL A 15 24.61 -21.14 -9.47
CA VAL A 15 24.32 -21.62 -8.11
C VAL A 15 22.85 -21.33 -7.82
N VAL A 16 22.12 -22.36 -7.40
CA VAL A 16 20.73 -22.27 -6.95
C VAL A 16 20.66 -22.82 -5.54
N GLU A 17 20.19 -22.02 -4.59
CA GLU A 17 19.97 -22.45 -3.22
C GLU A 17 18.79 -23.43 -3.16
N THR A 18 18.88 -24.42 -2.26
CA THR A 18 17.78 -25.31 -1.94
C THR A 18 17.30 -25.06 -0.52
N PHE A 19 15.99 -24.89 -0.35
CA PHE A 19 15.35 -24.78 0.97
C PHE A 19 14.33 -25.91 1.10
N ASP A 20 14.40 -26.70 2.17
CA ASP A 20 13.53 -27.87 2.40
C ASP A 20 13.38 -28.80 1.17
N ARG A 21 14.50 -29.06 0.47
CA ARG A 21 14.58 -29.87 -0.76
C ARG A 21 13.88 -29.26 -1.99
N HIS A 22 13.41 -28.02 -1.90
CA HIS A 22 12.90 -27.27 -3.04
C HIS A 22 13.96 -26.32 -3.58
N LEU A 23 14.04 -26.22 -4.91
CA LEU A 23 14.91 -25.25 -5.58
C LEU A 23 14.32 -23.84 -5.40
N CYS A 24 15.12 -22.93 -4.85
CA CYS A 24 14.79 -21.50 -4.78
C CYS A 24 14.94 -20.87 -6.18
N GLY A 25 13.94 -21.06 -7.04
CA GLY A 25 13.90 -20.52 -8.40
C GLY A 25 13.35 -19.10 -8.49
N THR A 26 13.75 -18.37 -9.51
CA THR A 26 13.08 -17.11 -9.86
C THR A 26 11.72 -17.41 -10.49
N TRP A 27 10.66 -16.89 -9.89
CA TRP A 27 9.32 -16.96 -10.46
C TRP A 27 9.24 -16.11 -11.74
N PRO A 28 8.59 -16.59 -12.82
CA PRO A 28 8.32 -15.79 -14.00
C PRO A 28 7.65 -14.46 -13.63
N PRO A 29 8.05 -13.32 -14.23
CA PRO A 29 7.43 -12.01 -13.96
C PRO A 29 5.91 -11.98 -14.14
N GLN A 30 5.39 -12.87 -14.99
CA GLN A 30 3.95 -13.02 -15.26
C GLN A 30 3.16 -13.49 -14.01
N LEU A 31 3.81 -14.18 -13.07
CA LEU A 31 3.20 -14.65 -11.83
C LEU A 31 3.24 -13.62 -10.69
N LEU A 32 3.94 -12.49 -10.87
CA LEU A 32 4.01 -11.40 -9.87
C LEU A 32 2.82 -10.44 -9.95
N LYS A 33 2.17 -10.34 -11.12
CA LYS A 33 1.01 -9.44 -11.32
C LYS A 33 -0.17 -9.73 -10.38
N PRO A 34 -0.60 -10.98 -10.19
CA PRO A 34 -1.72 -11.29 -9.29
C PRO A 34 -1.43 -10.93 -7.82
N PHE A 35 -0.16 -11.02 -7.39
CA PHE A 35 0.24 -10.77 -6.00
C PHE A 35 0.25 -9.27 -5.64
N LEU A 36 0.55 -8.40 -6.62
CA LEU A 36 0.46 -6.95 -6.46
C LEU A 36 -0.99 -6.45 -6.41
N GLU A 37 -1.92 -7.19 -7.03
CA GLU A 37 -3.35 -6.88 -6.98
C GLU A 37 -3.99 -7.37 -5.67
N LEU A 38 -3.52 -8.49 -5.09
CA LEU A 38 -3.98 -9.03 -3.80
C LEU A 38 -3.71 -8.09 -2.61
N ASN A 39 -2.64 -7.30 -2.63
CA ASN A 39 -2.32 -6.35 -1.55
C ASN A 39 -3.01 -4.97 -1.71
N LYS A 40 -3.85 -4.80 -2.75
CA LYS A 40 -4.76 -3.64 -2.87
C LYS A 40 -6.15 -3.92 -2.30
N VAL A 41 -6.33 -5.02 -1.57
CA VAL A 41 -7.54 -5.21 -0.76
C VAL A 41 -7.42 -4.27 0.45
N ALA A 42 -7.57 -2.96 0.19
CA ALA A 42 -8.21 -2.09 1.15
C ALA A 42 -9.53 -2.79 1.46
N ILE A 43 -9.69 -3.26 2.70
CA ILE A 43 -10.99 -3.73 3.18
C ILE A 43 -11.96 -2.60 2.81
N PRO A 44 -12.91 -2.80 1.89
CA PRO A 44 -13.83 -1.74 1.55
C PRO A 44 -14.63 -1.50 2.83
N LEU A 45 -14.29 -0.45 3.59
CA LEU A 45 -15.20 0.06 4.60
C LEU A 45 -16.47 0.42 3.82
N SER A 46 -17.52 -0.36 4.05
CA SER A 46 -18.86 -0.02 3.59
C SER A 46 -19.14 1.42 3.99
N ALA A 47 -19.71 2.21 3.08
CA ALA A 47 -20.12 3.57 3.41
C ALA A 47 -21.00 3.54 4.67
N PRO A 48 -20.79 4.46 5.64
CA PRO A 48 -21.64 4.54 6.81
C PRO A 48 -23.11 4.67 6.38
N LYS A 49 -24.01 3.93 7.02
CA LYS A 49 -25.44 3.85 6.60
C LYS A 49 -26.15 5.21 6.56
N PHE A 50 -25.62 6.19 7.27
CA PHE A 50 -26.16 7.54 7.35
C PHE A 50 -25.63 8.48 6.26
N LEU A 51 -24.62 8.07 5.49
CA LEU A 51 -24.09 8.84 4.38
C LEU A 51 -25.02 8.71 3.18
N THR A 52 -25.41 9.82 2.58
CA THR A 52 -26.22 9.79 1.37
C THR A 52 -25.35 9.63 0.12
N GLN A 53 -25.96 9.17 -0.97
CA GLN A 53 -25.30 9.11 -2.28
C GLN A 53 -24.82 10.51 -2.72
N SER A 54 -25.58 11.56 -2.39
CA SER A 54 -25.23 12.94 -2.69
C SER A 54 -23.94 13.39 -2.00
N ASP A 55 -23.76 13.03 -0.71
CA ASP A 55 -22.53 13.35 0.03
C ASP A 55 -21.32 12.69 -0.63
N HIS A 56 -21.49 11.45 -1.07
CA HIS A 56 -20.45 10.69 -1.75
C HIS A 56 -20.05 11.32 -3.09
N GLU A 57 -21.02 11.83 -3.85
CA GLU A 57 -20.78 12.52 -5.12
C GLU A 57 -20.05 13.85 -4.92
N GLU A 58 -20.41 14.64 -3.91
CA GLU A 58 -19.71 15.90 -3.59
C GLU A 58 -18.27 15.66 -3.13
N MET A 59 -18.02 14.64 -2.30
CA MET A 59 -16.66 14.24 -1.94
C MET A 59 -15.83 13.83 -3.17
N ASN A 60 -16.43 13.10 -4.11
CA ASN A 60 -15.77 12.77 -5.37
C ASN A 60 -15.51 14.00 -6.26
N LYS A 61 -16.41 14.99 -6.25
CA LYS A 61 -16.18 16.27 -6.94
C LYS A 61 -14.98 17.01 -6.35
N LEU A 62 -14.87 17.09 -5.01
CA LEU A 62 -13.72 17.71 -4.34
C LEU A 62 -12.38 17.07 -4.77
N VAL A 63 -12.34 15.75 -4.93
CA VAL A 63 -11.14 15.05 -5.41
C VAL A 63 -10.81 15.42 -6.86
N LYS A 64 -11.82 15.57 -7.72
CA LYS A 64 -11.64 15.95 -9.13
C LYS A 64 -11.23 17.40 -9.31
N THR A 65 -11.86 18.32 -8.59
CA THR A 65 -11.55 19.76 -8.64
C THR A 65 -10.26 20.11 -7.92
N LYS A 66 -9.83 19.27 -6.97
CA LYS A 66 -8.65 19.47 -6.11
C LYS A 66 -8.69 20.76 -5.30
N ASP A 67 -9.89 21.27 -5.03
CA ASP A 67 -10.09 22.47 -4.23
C ASP A 67 -11.53 22.51 -3.69
N GLY A 68 -11.72 23.29 -2.63
CA GLY A 68 -13.01 23.48 -1.98
C GLY A 68 -13.20 22.73 -0.68
N LYS A 69 -14.39 22.91 -0.11
CA LYS A 69 -14.86 22.32 1.14
C LYS A 69 -16.32 21.88 0.97
N TYR A 70 -16.70 20.82 1.65
CA TYR A 70 -18.06 20.30 1.69
C TYR A 70 -18.42 19.92 3.12
N LEU A 71 -19.62 20.26 3.57
CA LEU A 71 -20.10 19.94 4.91
C LEU A 71 -21.08 18.77 4.83
N VAL A 72 -20.70 17.63 5.42
CA VAL A 72 -21.60 16.51 5.64
C VAL A 72 -22.40 16.78 6.90
N LEU A 73 -23.69 17.09 6.74
CA LEU A 73 -24.59 17.37 7.85
C LEU A 73 -25.00 16.08 8.56
N LEU A 74 -24.83 16.03 9.87
CA LEU A 74 -25.28 14.91 10.70
C LEU A 74 -26.51 15.35 11.48
N SER A 75 -27.64 14.67 11.28
CA SER A 75 -28.84 14.89 12.11
C SER A 75 -28.52 14.69 13.59
N ALA A 76 -29.24 15.35 14.50
CA ALA A 76 -28.96 15.30 15.95
C ALA A 76 -28.81 13.86 16.49
N ASP A 77 -29.68 12.94 16.07
CA ASP A 77 -29.66 11.52 16.47
C ASP A 77 -28.42 10.76 15.98
N LYS A 78 -27.77 11.28 14.94
CA LYS A 78 -26.63 10.66 14.26
C LYS A 78 -25.32 11.38 14.56
N ASN A 79 -25.34 12.55 15.20
CA ASN A 79 -24.15 13.32 15.58
C ASN A 79 -23.50 12.79 16.87
N THR A 80 -23.26 11.48 16.92
CA THR A 80 -22.59 10.81 18.03
C THR A 80 -21.08 10.73 17.77
N LYS A 81 -20.30 10.53 18.83
CA LYS A 81 -18.85 10.39 18.74
C LYS A 81 -18.45 9.19 17.88
N GLU A 82 -19.20 8.10 17.99
CA GLU A 82 -19.00 6.85 17.27
C GLU A 82 -19.26 7.02 15.77
N ASN A 83 -20.36 7.66 15.39
CA ASN A 83 -20.68 7.91 13.97
C ASN A 83 -19.69 8.89 13.34
N ARG A 84 -19.27 9.94 14.07
CA ARG A 84 -18.23 10.85 13.59
C ARG A 84 -16.91 10.12 13.37
N LYS A 85 -16.52 9.24 14.30
CA LYS A 85 -15.33 8.39 14.15
C LYS A 85 -15.45 7.48 12.93
N GLU A 86 -16.58 6.83 12.73
CA GLU A 86 -16.85 5.97 11.58
C GLU A 86 -16.71 6.74 10.26
N LEU A 87 -17.28 7.94 10.18
CA LEU A 87 -17.18 8.79 8.98
C LEU A 87 -15.74 9.26 8.72
N HIS A 88 -15.00 9.66 9.76
CA HIS A 88 -13.58 10.02 9.62
C HIS A 88 -12.74 8.85 9.08
N LEU A 89 -12.95 7.64 9.60
CA LEU A 89 -12.25 6.43 9.13
C LEU A 89 -12.61 6.12 7.67
N TYR A 90 -13.91 6.16 7.35
CA TYR A 90 -14.38 5.97 5.98
C TYR A 90 -13.75 6.98 5.01
N ILE A 91 -13.73 8.28 5.33
CA ILE A 91 -13.14 9.31 4.46
C ILE A 91 -11.65 9.06 4.27
N ARG A 92 -10.93 8.79 5.37
CA ARG A 92 -9.49 8.56 5.35
C ARG A 92 -9.11 7.37 4.46
N ASP A 93 -9.80 6.25 4.65
CA ASP A 93 -9.46 4.98 4.02
C ASP A 93 -9.98 4.93 2.57
N HIS A 94 -11.24 5.32 2.34
CA HIS A 94 -11.87 5.29 1.01
C HIS A 94 -11.26 6.31 0.05
N PHE A 95 -10.93 7.51 0.53
CA PHE A 95 -10.28 8.54 -0.29
C PHE A 95 -8.76 8.56 -0.13
N SER A 96 -8.15 7.55 0.49
CA SER A 96 -6.69 7.36 0.56
C SER A 96 -5.91 8.62 0.99
N ASN A 97 -6.42 9.36 1.98
CA ASN A 97 -5.87 10.64 2.45
C ASN A 97 -5.87 11.80 1.42
N LEU A 98 -6.62 11.71 0.32
CA LEU A 98 -6.84 12.83 -0.61
C LEU A 98 -7.76 13.89 -0.01
N LEU A 99 -8.62 13.48 0.92
CA LEU A 99 -9.54 14.36 1.64
C LEU A 99 -9.18 14.41 3.13
N SER A 100 -9.25 15.61 3.72
CA SER A 100 -9.20 15.83 5.16
C SER A 100 -10.62 16.01 5.68
N SER A 101 -10.86 15.55 6.90
CA SER A 101 -12.14 15.69 7.57
C SER A 101 -11.95 16.31 8.95
N PHE A 102 -12.83 17.25 9.31
CA PHE A 102 -12.82 17.96 10.58
C PHE A 102 -14.23 17.97 11.18
N SER A 103 -14.37 17.55 12.44
CA SER A 103 -15.66 17.61 13.14
C SER A 103 -16.01 19.06 13.47
N VAL A 104 -17.22 19.48 13.10
CA VAL A 104 -17.82 20.76 13.45
C VAL A 104 -19.14 20.50 14.18
N ASP A 105 -19.75 21.51 14.79
CA ASP A 105 -20.94 21.34 15.63
C ASP A 105 -22.10 20.64 14.89
N GLU A 106 -22.30 20.98 13.61
CA GLU A 106 -23.38 20.46 12.77
C GLU A 106 -23.04 19.18 11.99
N GLY A 107 -21.79 18.70 12.05
CA GLY A 107 -21.38 17.52 11.28
C GLY A 107 -19.87 17.42 11.02
N ILE A 108 -19.50 17.05 9.79
CA ILE A 108 -18.10 16.88 9.39
C ILE A 108 -17.80 17.70 8.13
N GLU A 109 -16.90 18.67 8.26
CA GLU A 109 -16.34 19.41 7.13
C GLU A 109 -15.28 18.55 6.44
N VAL A 110 -15.43 18.34 5.14
CA VAL A 110 -14.52 17.59 4.28
C VAL A 110 -13.88 18.55 3.28
N SER A 111 -12.57 18.45 3.10
CA SER A 111 -11.82 19.35 2.22
C SER A 111 -10.68 18.64 1.52
N PHE A 112 -10.27 19.16 0.35
CA PHE A 112 -9.14 18.59 -0.38
C PHE A 112 -7.81 18.86 0.33
N VAL A 113 -6.99 17.83 0.47
CA VAL A 113 -5.67 17.94 1.10
C VAL A 113 -4.66 18.50 0.09
N LYS A 114 -4.35 19.80 0.19
CA LYS A 114 -3.37 20.47 -0.69
C LYS A 114 -1.95 19.90 -0.57
N ASN A 115 -1.60 19.39 0.61
CA ASN A 115 -0.32 18.75 0.89
C ASN A 115 -0.59 17.43 1.61
N VAL A 116 -0.65 16.32 0.87
CA VAL A 116 -0.79 14.99 1.46
C VAL A 116 0.46 14.74 2.29
N LYS A 117 0.39 15.06 3.60
CA LYS A 117 1.37 14.59 4.56
C LYS A 117 1.21 13.08 4.52
N LYS A 118 2.12 12.39 3.83
CA LYS A 118 2.24 10.93 3.93
C LYS A 118 2.33 10.63 5.41
N ASP A 119 1.27 10.06 5.97
CA ASP A 119 1.29 9.64 7.35
C ASP A 119 2.48 8.70 7.49
N LYS A 120 3.46 9.09 8.32
CA LYS A 120 4.74 8.39 8.44
C LYS A 120 4.59 7.03 9.14
N ARG A 121 3.37 6.63 9.49
CA ARG A 121 3.07 5.42 10.25
C ARG A 121 2.01 4.61 9.53
N ILE A 122 2.39 4.02 8.39
CA ILE A 122 1.68 2.84 7.89
C ILE A 122 1.87 1.77 8.96
N GLN A 123 0.84 1.51 9.76
CA GLN A 123 0.86 0.40 10.70
C GLN A 123 0.88 -0.88 9.88
N TRP A 124 1.88 -1.74 10.14
CA TRP A 124 1.90 -3.07 9.55
C TRP A 124 0.66 -3.84 10.03
N PRO A 125 -0.17 -4.40 9.13
CA PRO A 125 -1.43 -5.01 9.53
C PRO A 125 -1.24 -6.14 10.55
N GLU A 126 -2.15 -6.22 11.51
CA GLU A 126 -2.18 -7.32 12.48
C GLU A 126 -2.47 -8.65 11.77
N GLY A 127 -1.80 -9.71 12.21
CA GLY A 127 -1.92 -11.05 11.60
C GLY A 127 -1.06 -11.27 10.35
N LEU A 128 -0.40 -10.25 9.81
CA LEU A 128 0.58 -10.43 8.73
C LEU A 128 1.99 -10.71 9.28
N GLY A 129 2.72 -11.60 8.61
CA GLY A 129 4.11 -11.92 8.94
C GLY A 129 5.00 -10.68 8.95
N LYS A 130 5.98 -10.64 9.87
CA LYS A 130 6.89 -9.50 10.05
C LYS A 130 8.00 -9.41 8.99
N PHE A 131 8.22 -10.49 8.26
CA PHE A 131 9.31 -10.61 7.29
C PHE A 131 8.75 -10.90 5.90
N LEU A 132 9.27 -10.18 4.91
CA LEU A 132 9.06 -10.50 3.50
C LEU A 132 10.18 -11.42 3.04
N HIS A 133 9.84 -12.64 2.65
CA HIS A 133 10.78 -13.56 2.02
C HIS A 133 10.79 -13.33 0.51
N PHE A 134 11.99 -13.28 -0.09
CA PHE A 134 12.17 -13.08 -1.53
C PHE A 134 13.35 -13.89 -2.05
N THR A 135 13.35 -14.18 -3.35
CA THR A 135 14.46 -14.84 -4.04
C THR A 135 15.33 -13.78 -4.72
N LEU A 136 16.63 -13.81 -4.44
CA LEU A 136 17.60 -12.89 -5.05
C LEU A 136 18.38 -13.59 -6.17
N LYS A 137 18.28 -13.08 -7.40
CA LYS A 137 19.17 -13.45 -8.50
C LYS A 137 20.24 -12.37 -8.66
N LYS A 138 21.51 -12.77 -8.65
CA LYS A 138 22.65 -11.88 -8.84
C LYS A 138 23.66 -12.49 -9.81
N THR A 139 24.42 -11.64 -10.49
CA THR A 139 25.50 -12.02 -11.39
C THR A 139 26.73 -11.24 -10.99
N ASP A 140 27.85 -11.93 -10.77
CA ASP A 140 29.17 -11.32 -10.49
C ASP A 140 29.21 -10.32 -9.31
N HIS A 141 28.38 -10.55 -8.30
CA HIS A 141 28.36 -9.74 -7.08
C HIS A 141 28.29 -10.61 -5.83
N GLU A 142 28.77 -10.09 -4.70
CA GLU A 142 28.58 -10.71 -3.40
C GLU A 142 27.16 -10.50 -2.86
N ASN A 143 26.74 -11.37 -1.93
CA ASN A 143 25.45 -11.22 -1.24
C ASN A 143 25.38 -9.88 -0.50
N SER A 144 26.45 -9.50 0.21
CA SER A 144 26.59 -8.24 0.95
C SER A 144 26.35 -7.02 0.04
N HIS A 145 26.94 -7.02 -1.15
CA HIS A 145 26.78 -5.94 -2.13
C HIS A 145 25.32 -5.79 -2.57
N ALA A 146 24.69 -6.89 -2.96
CA ALA A 146 23.29 -6.86 -3.41
C ALA A 146 22.33 -6.41 -2.29
N LEU A 147 22.53 -6.89 -1.07
CA LEU A 147 21.73 -6.47 0.09
C LEU A 147 21.92 -4.98 0.40
N ASN A 148 23.14 -4.45 0.29
CA ASN A 148 23.41 -3.03 0.46
C ASN A 148 22.72 -2.17 -0.61
N CYS A 149 22.68 -2.62 -1.86
CA CYS A 149 21.96 -1.93 -2.94
C CYS A 149 20.44 -1.90 -2.67
N ILE A 150 19.87 -3.01 -2.22
CA ILE A 150 18.45 -3.08 -1.83
C ILE A 150 18.17 -2.14 -0.66
N ALA A 151 18.98 -2.20 0.40
CA ALA A 151 18.80 -1.36 1.59
C ALA A 151 18.85 0.14 1.26
N ARG A 152 19.78 0.56 0.40
CA ARG A 152 19.86 1.96 -0.09
C ARG A 152 18.68 2.39 -0.96
N SER A 153 18.02 1.45 -1.64
CA SER A 153 16.91 1.76 -2.55
C SER A 153 15.56 1.85 -1.83
N ILE A 154 15.43 1.17 -0.69
CA ILE A 154 14.20 1.13 0.13
C ILE A 154 14.27 2.19 1.26
N GLY A 155 15.47 2.65 1.63
CA GLY A 155 15.72 3.80 2.51
C GLY A 155 15.84 5.13 1.77
#